data_AF-A0A0R2H411-F1
#
_entry.id   AF-A0A0R2H411-F1
#
_cell.length_a   1.000
_cell.length_b   1.000
_cell.length_c   1.000
_cell.angle_alpha   90.00
_cell.angle_beta   90.00
_cell.angle_gamma   90.00
#
_symmetry.space_group_name_H-M   'P 1'
#
loop_
_entity.id
_entity.type
_entity.pdbx_description
1 polymer ?
#
loop_
_entity_poly.entity_id
_entity_poly.type
_entity_poly.pdbx_seq_one_letter_code
_entity_poly.pdbx_strand_id
1 'polypeptide(L)'
;MQIEINKDVAYAPDLTLDEYRPNIEQLSGVLIVIHGGGWFHGDKHKDEDISMWLAQRGYLVVTPNYHLTPDAYYPQPLVDMDHLYQSVKKHASTLPVAVVGSSVGGNLAVEMGIKYQIPVVSLSGIFDIEVWLKNHQSVIPKQDQKQKFQTGISAEINQSGRDDSFYKWFILNYLHDPSRAKEATPYYRVQGKTGPMLLANSLDEFVPVSGVFELSQRLSQYQIPVEILLLPGTHHAKGYLEEVKPNILLFLKRYLKLGSDEDDK
;
A
#
# COMPACT_ATOMS: atom_id res chain seq x y z
N MET A 1 -23.02 13.08 4.52
CA MET A 1 -22.54 12.36 5.72
C MET A 1 -21.44 13.21 6.35
N GLN A 2 -21.54 13.54 7.63
CA GLN A 2 -20.49 14.27 8.32
C GLN A 2 -19.35 13.30 8.70
N ILE A 3 -18.11 13.73 8.48
CA ILE A 3 -16.90 12.98 8.83
C ILE A 3 -16.18 13.76 9.94
N GLU A 4 -15.91 13.10 11.06
CA GLU A 4 -15.02 13.58 12.12
C GLU A 4 -13.59 13.20 11.76
N ILE A 5 -12.66 14.15 11.91
CA ILE A 5 -11.23 13.95 11.59
C ILE A 5 -10.42 14.19 12.85
N ASN A 6 -9.83 13.12 13.39
CA ASN A 6 -8.92 13.18 14.52
C ASN A 6 -7.49 13.10 13.98
N LYS A 7 -6.78 14.23 14.00
CA LYS A 7 -5.40 14.32 13.47
C LYS A 7 -4.37 13.94 14.52
N ASP A 8 -3.25 13.42 14.04
CA ASP A 8 -2.04 13.16 14.84
C ASP A 8 -2.26 12.24 16.06
N VAL A 9 -3.14 11.25 15.90
CA VAL A 9 -3.37 10.21 16.90
C VAL A 9 -2.14 9.32 16.99
N ALA A 10 -1.48 9.30 18.14
CA ALA A 10 -0.31 8.46 18.36
C ALA A 10 -0.67 6.97 18.33
N TYR A 11 0.08 6.18 17.55
CA TYR A 11 -0.03 4.71 17.55
C TYR A 11 1.28 4.01 17.96
N ALA A 12 2.39 4.76 17.98
CA ALA A 12 3.68 4.41 18.56
C ALA A 12 4.33 5.69 19.17
N PRO A 13 5.43 5.60 19.96
CA PRO A 13 6.02 6.74 20.68
C PRO A 13 6.31 7.99 19.84
N ASP A 14 6.56 7.85 18.54
CA ASP A 14 6.94 8.90 17.59
C ASP A 14 6.20 8.82 16.24
N LEU A 15 5.19 7.94 16.14
CA LEU A 15 4.39 7.78 14.93
C LEU A 15 2.92 8.08 15.20
N THR A 16 2.35 8.89 14.31
CA THR A 16 0.95 9.30 14.35
C THR A 16 0.19 8.86 13.12
N LEU A 17 -1.13 8.78 13.26
CA LEU A 17 -2.08 8.58 12.18
C LEU A 17 -3.17 9.65 12.23
N ASP A 18 -3.84 9.89 11.10
CA ASP A 18 -5.11 10.60 11.10
C ASP A 18 -6.26 9.58 11.02
N GLU A 19 -7.31 9.78 11.81
CA GLU A 19 -8.53 8.98 11.80
C GLU A 19 -9.67 9.77 11.15
N TYR A 20 -10.32 9.18 10.16
CA TYR A 20 -11.50 9.71 9.49
C TYR A 20 -12.70 8.82 9.82
N ARG A 21 -13.60 9.34 10.65
CA ARG A 21 -14.73 8.61 11.20
C ARG A 21 -16.06 9.16 10.67
N PRO A 22 -16.84 8.38 9.91
CA PRO A 22 -18.20 8.79 9.55
C PRO A 22 -19.12 8.73 10.77
N ASN A 23 -19.95 9.76 10.95
CA ASN A 23 -20.96 9.79 12.01
C ASN A 23 -22.19 8.95 11.59
N ILE A 24 -22.07 7.64 11.73
CA ILE A 24 -23.11 6.64 11.43
C ILE A 24 -23.13 5.55 12.51
N GLU A 25 -24.27 4.86 12.65
CA GLU A 25 -24.45 3.84 13.69
C GLU A 25 -23.57 2.59 13.50
N GLN A 26 -23.42 2.13 12.26
CA GLN A 26 -22.69 0.90 11.94
C GLN A 26 -21.62 1.15 10.88
N LEU A 27 -20.37 0.88 11.25
CA LEU A 27 -19.22 0.96 10.36
C LEU A 27 -19.06 -0.35 9.59
N SER A 28 -18.72 -0.26 8.31
CA SER A 28 -18.48 -1.42 7.43
C SER A 28 -17.16 -2.14 7.74
N GLY A 29 -16.23 -1.48 8.41
CA GLY A 29 -14.90 -1.99 8.73
C GLY A 29 -13.88 -0.86 8.93
N VAL A 30 -12.64 -1.25 9.20
CA VAL A 30 -11.48 -0.34 9.24
C VAL A 30 -10.67 -0.46 7.96
N LEU A 31 -10.36 0.66 7.34
CA LEU A 31 -9.43 0.75 6.23
C LEU A 31 -8.16 1.47 6.68
N ILE A 32 -7.04 0.76 6.63
CA ILE A 32 -5.71 1.36 6.78
C ILE A 32 -5.30 1.88 5.40
N VAL A 33 -5.03 3.17 5.27
CA VAL A 33 -4.64 3.81 4.00
C VAL A 33 -3.20 4.28 4.10
N ILE A 34 -2.29 3.63 3.39
CA ILE A 34 -0.84 3.84 3.51
C ILE A 34 -0.31 4.65 2.33
N HIS A 35 0.33 5.78 2.64
CA HIS A 35 0.87 6.68 1.63
C HIS A 35 2.13 6.13 0.95
N GLY A 36 2.34 6.58 -0.29
CA GLY A 36 3.56 6.36 -1.05
C GLY A 36 4.67 7.35 -0.72
N GLY A 37 5.74 7.34 -1.53
CA GLY A 37 6.87 8.26 -1.39
C GLY A 37 8.25 7.59 -1.27
N GLY A 38 8.42 6.42 -1.90
CA GLY A 38 9.73 5.78 -2.04
C GLY A 38 10.42 5.37 -0.73
N TRP A 39 9.71 5.37 0.40
CA TRP A 39 10.26 5.24 1.76
C TRP A 39 11.22 6.36 2.19
N PHE A 40 11.38 7.42 1.40
CA PHE A 40 12.29 8.55 1.69
C PHE A 40 11.58 9.90 1.82
N HIS A 41 10.28 9.94 1.50
CA HIS A 41 9.42 11.10 1.72
C HIS A 41 7.96 10.61 1.80
N GLY A 42 7.03 11.52 2.08
CA GLY A 42 5.61 11.18 2.21
C GLY A 42 5.07 11.72 3.52
N ASP A 43 3.75 11.84 3.58
CA ASP A 43 3.03 12.19 4.80
C ASP A 43 1.55 11.77 4.64
N LYS A 44 0.92 11.34 5.73
CA LYS A 44 -0.49 10.94 5.84
C LYS A 44 -1.49 11.95 5.26
N HIS A 45 -1.18 13.26 5.31
CA HIS A 45 -2.05 14.29 4.73
C HIS A 45 -2.17 14.20 3.20
N LYS A 46 -1.21 13.56 2.52
CA LYS A 46 -1.28 13.37 1.06
C LYS A 46 -2.45 12.50 0.62
N ASP A 47 -2.99 11.69 1.52
CA ASP A 47 -4.08 10.74 1.26
C ASP A 47 -5.39 11.13 1.94
N GLU A 48 -5.55 12.40 2.32
CA GLU A 48 -6.81 12.93 2.84
C GLU A 48 -7.98 12.75 1.85
N ASP A 49 -7.73 12.92 0.55
CA ASP A 49 -8.72 12.77 -0.51
C ASP A 49 -9.32 11.35 -0.60
N ILE A 50 -8.48 10.32 -0.69
CA ILE A 50 -8.91 8.92 -0.74
C ILE A 50 -9.51 8.51 0.61
N SER A 51 -8.99 9.03 1.72
CA SER A 51 -9.48 8.71 3.06
C SER A 51 -10.86 9.28 3.32
N MET A 52 -11.10 10.54 2.92
CA MET A 52 -12.42 11.14 2.95
C MET A 52 -13.40 10.40 2.02
N TRP A 53 -12.95 10.04 0.82
CA TRP A 53 -13.77 9.29 -0.15
C TRP A 53 -14.21 7.92 0.40
N LEU A 54 -13.32 7.20 1.08
CA LEU A 54 -13.62 5.93 1.75
C LEU A 54 -14.49 6.14 3.00
N ALA A 55 -14.19 7.14 3.84
CA ALA A 55 -14.97 7.42 5.04
C ALA A 55 -16.44 7.76 4.70
N GLN A 56 -16.67 8.51 3.62
CA GLN A 56 -18.01 8.81 3.09
C GLN A 56 -18.81 7.56 2.66
N ARG A 57 -18.18 6.39 2.59
CA ARG A 57 -18.80 5.10 2.26
C ARG A 57 -18.99 4.20 3.49
N GLY A 58 -18.82 4.76 4.68
CA GLY A 58 -19.13 4.09 5.95
C GLY A 58 -17.97 3.28 6.55
N TYR A 59 -16.74 3.52 6.10
CA TYR A 59 -15.55 2.91 6.71
C TYR A 59 -14.93 3.84 7.75
N LEU A 60 -14.39 3.27 8.83
CA LEU A 60 -13.41 3.98 9.64
C LEU A 60 -12.09 3.95 8.89
N VAL A 61 -11.51 5.10 8.56
CA VAL A 61 -10.24 5.15 7.83
C VAL A 61 -9.14 5.65 8.75
N VAL A 62 -7.98 4.99 8.72
CA VAL A 62 -6.78 5.42 9.44
C VAL A 62 -5.61 5.57 8.47
N THR A 63 -4.95 6.73 8.47
CA THR A 63 -3.78 7.03 7.62
C THR A 63 -2.53 7.23 8.46
N PRO A 64 -1.59 6.27 8.51
CA PRO A 64 -0.38 6.38 9.31
C PRO A 64 0.72 7.18 8.60
N ASN A 65 1.53 7.90 9.37
CA ASN A 65 2.94 8.11 9.02
C ASN A 65 3.76 6.89 9.47
N TYR A 66 4.87 6.61 8.80
CA TYR A 66 5.84 5.56 9.16
C TYR A 66 7.26 6.11 8.99
N HIS A 67 8.27 5.45 9.56
CA HIS A 67 9.63 5.93 9.47
C HIS A 67 10.16 5.93 8.04
N LEU A 68 10.92 6.96 7.71
CA LEU A 68 11.48 7.17 6.38
C LEU A 68 13.01 7.18 6.44
N THR A 69 13.65 6.87 5.32
CA THR A 69 15.09 7.05 5.16
C THR A 69 15.45 8.53 5.17
N PRO A 70 16.65 8.92 5.62
CA PRO A 70 17.76 8.06 6.04
C PRO A 70 17.69 7.60 7.51
N ASP A 71 16.67 8.02 8.26
CA ASP A 71 16.57 7.71 9.69
C ASP A 71 16.18 6.25 9.95
N ALA A 72 15.49 5.63 8.99
CA ALA A 72 15.10 4.23 9.03
C ALA A 72 15.18 3.55 7.68
N TYR A 73 15.61 2.29 7.68
CA TYR A 73 15.76 1.45 6.50
C TYR A 73 14.94 0.17 6.64
N TYR A 74 14.88 -0.66 5.60
CA TYR A 74 14.33 -2.01 5.72
C TYR A 74 14.92 -2.73 6.97
N PRO A 75 14.13 -3.39 7.84
CA PRO A 75 12.69 -3.63 7.75
C PRO A 75 11.84 -2.67 8.60
N GLN A 76 12.38 -1.52 9.04
CA GLN A 76 11.70 -0.64 10.01
C GLN A 76 10.29 -0.21 9.58
N PRO A 77 10.03 0.20 8.32
CA PRO A 77 8.65 0.51 7.91
C PRO A 77 7.67 -0.66 8.05
N LEU A 78 8.14 -1.92 7.98
CA LEU A 78 7.29 -3.10 8.25
C LEU A 78 7.01 -3.27 9.74
N VAL A 79 8.00 -2.97 10.60
CA VAL A 79 7.84 -2.97 12.06
C VAL A 79 6.82 -1.91 12.48
N ASP A 80 6.84 -0.75 11.83
CA ASP A 80 5.86 0.32 12.08
C ASP A 80 4.43 -0.13 11.73
N MET A 81 4.25 -0.84 10.62
CA MET A 81 2.95 -1.40 10.24
C MET A 81 2.45 -2.47 11.21
N ASP A 82 3.37 -3.19 11.89
CA ASP A 82 2.99 -4.10 12.96
C ASP A 82 2.42 -3.34 14.17
N HIS A 83 3.10 -2.30 14.63
CA HIS A 83 2.61 -1.45 15.72
C HIS A 83 1.26 -0.83 15.39
N LEU A 84 1.11 -0.34 14.15
CA LEU A 84 -0.15 0.20 13.65
C LEU A 84 -1.27 -0.84 13.70
N TYR A 85 -1.04 -2.04 13.16
CA TYR A 85 -2.07 -3.08 13.15
C TYR A 85 -2.51 -3.48 14.57
N GLN A 86 -1.57 -3.61 15.50
CA GLN A 86 -1.89 -3.88 16.90
C GLN A 86 -2.70 -2.74 17.53
N SER A 87 -2.36 -1.48 17.25
CA SER A 87 -3.14 -0.33 17.71
C SER A 87 -4.57 -0.35 17.14
N VAL A 88 -4.73 -0.62 15.84
CA VAL A 88 -6.05 -0.74 15.20
C VAL A 88 -6.86 -1.86 15.82
N LYS A 89 -6.28 -3.06 16.01
CA LYS A 89 -6.98 -4.18 16.65
C LYS A 89 -7.32 -3.93 18.11
N LYS A 90 -6.56 -3.10 18.82
CA LYS A 90 -6.88 -2.69 20.20
C LYS A 90 -8.09 -1.75 20.26
N HIS A 91 -8.20 -0.79 19.34
CA HIS A 91 -9.25 0.24 19.37
C HIS A 91 -10.53 -0.16 18.59
N ALA A 92 -10.40 -1.03 17.59
CA ALA A 92 -11.49 -1.48 16.71
C ALA A 92 -11.52 -3.01 16.60
N SER A 93 -11.46 -3.70 17.73
CA SER A 93 -11.24 -5.15 17.81
C SER A 93 -12.28 -5.99 17.08
N THR A 94 -13.53 -5.53 17.04
CA THR A 94 -14.68 -6.24 16.42
C THR A 94 -14.86 -5.93 14.94
N LEU A 95 -14.21 -4.89 14.41
CA LEU A 95 -14.35 -4.51 13.02
C LEU A 95 -13.38 -5.31 12.13
N PRO A 96 -13.83 -5.76 10.94
CA PRO A 96 -12.93 -6.33 9.94
C PRO A 96 -11.98 -5.24 9.44
N VAL A 97 -10.76 -5.62 9.09
CA VAL A 97 -9.71 -4.69 8.66
C VAL A 97 -9.28 -5.02 7.23
N ALA A 98 -9.13 -4.02 6.39
CA ALA A 98 -8.46 -4.10 5.10
C ALA A 98 -7.41 -2.99 4.98
N VAL A 99 -6.49 -3.15 4.03
CA VAL A 99 -5.42 -2.18 3.77
C VAL A 99 -5.46 -1.72 2.33
N VAL A 100 -5.36 -0.42 2.11
CA VAL A 100 -5.23 0.22 0.81
C VAL A 100 -3.90 0.97 0.81
N GLY A 101 -3.10 0.82 -0.24
CA GLY A 101 -1.80 1.46 -0.29
C GLY A 101 -1.42 1.93 -1.68
N SER A 102 -0.71 3.06 -1.74
CA SER A 102 -0.20 3.66 -2.97
C SER A 102 1.33 3.53 -3.06
N SER A 103 1.85 3.08 -4.20
CA SER A 103 3.29 2.91 -4.44
C SER A 103 3.93 2.05 -3.33
N VAL A 104 4.95 2.56 -2.65
CA VAL A 104 5.54 1.91 -1.47
C VAL A 104 4.55 1.63 -0.34
N GLY A 105 3.47 2.42 -0.20
CA GLY A 105 2.38 2.10 0.71
C GLY A 105 1.58 0.86 0.28
N GLY A 106 1.48 0.63 -1.04
CA GLY A 106 0.91 -0.61 -1.60
C GLY A 106 1.79 -1.82 -1.31
N ASN A 107 3.12 -1.63 -1.31
CA ASN A 107 4.05 -2.66 -0.87
C ASN A 107 3.85 -3.02 0.62
N LEU A 108 3.79 -2.01 1.49
CA LEU A 108 3.50 -2.19 2.91
C LEU A 108 2.13 -2.88 3.12
N ALA A 109 1.12 -2.50 2.33
CA ALA A 109 -0.21 -3.12 2.38
C ALA A 109 -0.18 -4.62 2.04
N VAL A 110 0.58 -5.01 1.01
CA VAL A 110 0.78 -6.43 0.64
C VAL A 110 1.44 -7.20 1.77
N GLU A 111 2.49 -6.65 2.37
CA GLU A 111 3.17 -7.27 3.51
C GLU A 111 2.22 -7.50 4.69
N MET A 112 1.37 -6.51 4.99
CA MET A 112 0.31 -6.67 5.99
C MET A 112 -0.71 -7.74 5.60
N GLY A 113 -1.16 -7.79 4.34
CA GLY A 113 -2.10 -8.80 3.86
C GLY A 113 -1.57 -10.22 3.91
N ILE A 114 -0.26 -10.40 3.66
CA ILE A 114 0.42 -11.68 3.82
C ILE A 114 0.45 -12.07 5.29
N LYS A 115 0.92 -11.17 6.17
CA LYS A 115 1.15 -11.47 7.58
C LYS A 115 -0.13 -11.64 8.39
N TYR A 116 -1.10 -10.75 8.19
CA TYR A 116 -2.34 -10.67 8.98
C TYR A 116 -3.54 -11.30 8.28
N GLN A 117 -3.37 -11.83 7.07
CA GLN A 117 -4.41 -12.50 6.31
C GLN A 117 -5.64 -11.61 6.04
N ILE A 118 -5.41 -10.31 5.82
CA ILE A 118 -6.44 -9.29 5.61
C ILE A 118 -6.51 -8.84 4.14
N PRO A 119 -7.69 -8.41 3.63
CA PRO A 119 -7.82 -7.96 2.25
C PRO A 119 -6.94 -6.75 1.93
N VAL A 120 -6.35 -6.74 0.73
CA VAL A 120 -5.42 -5.71 0.28
C VAL A 120 -5.85 -5.09 -1.04
N VAL A 121 -5.75 -3.77 -1.13
CA VAL A 121 -5.72 -3.02 -2.39
C VAL A 121 -4.34 -2.38 -2.53
N SER A 122 -3.57 -2.79 -3.54
CA SER A 122 -2.25 -2.23 -3.84
C SER A 122 -2.28 -1.49 -5.17
N LEU A 123 -1.99 -0.20 -5.15
CA LEU A 123 -1.89 0.66 -6.32
C LEU A 123 -0.40 0.91 -6.63
N SER A 124 0.12 0.30 -7.69
CA SER A 124 1.52 0.39 -8.13
C SER A 124 2.57 -0.03 -7.09
N GLY A 125 2.20 -0.95 -6.18
CA GLY A 125 3.01 -1.29 -5.00
C GLY A 125 3.78 -2.60 -5.06
N ILE A 126 3.81 -3.30 -6.20
CA ILE A 126 4.46 -4.62 -6.27
C ILE A 126 5.86 -4.49 -6.84
N PHE A 127 6.85 -4.75 -6.01
CA PHE A 127 8.27 -4.64 -6.35
C PHE A 127 8.94 -6.02 -6.33
N ASP A 128 9.48 -6.45 -7.46
CA ASP A 128 10.29 -7.64 -7.63
C ASP A 128 11.77 -7.35 -7.34
N ILE A 129 12.04 -6.78 -6.16
CA ILE A 129 13.32 -6.16 -5.77
C ILE A 129 14.53 -7.04 -6.11
N GLU A 130 14.56 -8.30 -5.67
CA GLU A 130 15.70 -9.21 -5.91
C GLU A 130 15.95 -9.45 -7.39
N VAL A 131 14.91 -9.83 -8.13
CA VAL A 131 15.01 -10.21 -9.54
C VAL A 131 15.35 -8.99 -10.39
N TRP A 132 14.71 -7.86 -10.11
CA TRP A 132 14.96 -6.62 -10.81
C TRP A 132 16.41 -6.17 -10.64
N LEU A 133 16.94 -6.15 -9.40
CA LEU A 133 18.33 -5.76 -9.14
C LEU A 133 19.34 -6.69 -9.83
N LYS A 134 19.07 -8.00 -9.85
CA LYS A 134 19.91 -9.00 -10.54
C LYS A 134 19.97 -8.75 -12.06
N ASN A 135 18.85 -8.35 -12.66
CA ASN A 135 18.74 -8.12 -14.11
C ASN A 135 19.21 -6.71 -14.55
N HIS A 136 19.35 -5.76 -13.62
CA HIS A 136 19.68 -4.36 -13.90
C HIS A 136 21.00 -3.93 -13.23
N GLN A 137 22.01 -4.80 -13.23
CA GLN A 137 23.31 -4.52 -12.61
C GLN A 137 24.01 -3.29 -13.22
N SER A 138 23.89 -3.08 -14.53
CA SER A 138 24.49 -1.97 -15.27
C SER A 138 23.77 -0.63 -15.09
N VAL A 139 22.54 -0.60 -14.57
CA VAL A 139 21.80 0.64 -14.32
C VAL A 139 22.49 1.42 -13.21
N ILE A 140 22.70 2.72 -13.40
CA ILE A 140 23.32 3.60 -12.41
C ILE A 140 22.20 4.22 -11.56
N PRO A 141 22.17 3.99 -10.22
CA PRO A 141 21.16 4.59 -9.37
C PRO A 141 21.31 6.11 -9.35
N LYS A 142 20.21 6.83 -9.59
CA LYS A 142 20.17 8.28 -9.51
C LYS A 142 18.89 8.74 -8.83
N GLN A 143 19.05 9.54 -7.77
CA GLN A 143 17.92 10.26 -7.18
C GLN A 143 17.30 11.18 -8.23
N ASP A 144 15.99 11.19 -8.34
CA ASP A 144 15.35 12.14 -9.25
C ASP A 144 15.51 13.57 -8.69
N GLN A 145 16.25 14.40 -9.44
CA GLN A 145 16.48 15.81 -9.16
C GLN A 145 15.43 16.72 -9.80
N LYS A 146 14.52 16.18 -10.62
CA LYS A 146 13.49 16.94 -11.35
C LYS A 146 12.22 17.17 -10.54
N GLN A 147 12.02 16.46 -9.42
CA GLN A 147 10.76 16.44 -8.70
C GLN A 147 10.80 17.33 -7.45
N LYS A 148 9.94 18.35 -7.42
CA LYS A 148 9.58 19.05 -6.18
C LYS A 148 8.62 18.17 -5.38
N PHE A 149 9.15 17.13 -4.71
CA PHE A 149 8.38 16.18 -3.88
C PHE A 149 7.67 16.81 -2.65
N GLN A 150 7.78 18.14 -2.48
CA GLN A 150 7.46 18.86 -1.25
C GLN A 150 6.04 19.47 -1.19
N THR A 151 5.29 19.62 -2.30
CA THR A 151 4.05 20.44 -2.23
C THR A 151 2.86 20.03 -3.13
N GLY A 152 2.95 18.95 -3.91
CA GLY A 152 1.87 18.57 -4.84
C GLY A 152 0.97 17.44 -4.33
N ILE A 153 -0.32 17.48 -4.70
CA ILE A 153 -1.21 16.32 -4.64
C ILE A 153 -0.54 15.19 -5.45
N SER A 154 -0.45 13.98 -4.90
CA SER A 154 0.29 12.86 -5.50
C SER A 154 -0.17 12.51 -6.92
N ALA A 155 -1.42 12.84 -7.27
CA ALA A 155 -1.97 12.65 -8.61
C ALA A 155 -1.29 13.53 -9.67
N GLU A 156 -0.65 14.64 -9.27
CA GLU A 156 -0.04 15.63 -10.17
C GLU A 156 1.50 15.52 -10.25
N ILE A 157 2.11 14.62 -9.46
CA ILE A 157 3.57 14.40 -9.46
C ILE A 157 3.92 13.33 -10.50
N ASN A 158 4.49 13.81 -11.61
CA ASN A 158 5.15 13.11 -12.71
C ASN A 158 4.85 11.60 -12.87
N GLN A 159 3.72 11.37 -13.53
CA GLN A 159 3.25 10.12 -14.14
C GLN A 159 4.03 9.77 -15.44
N SER A 160 5.34 9.97 -15.49
CA SER A 160 6.13 9.60 -16.68
C SER A 160 6.57 8.15 -16.60
N GLY A 161 6.66 7.48 -17.76
CA GLY A 161 6.98 6.07 -17.86
C GLY A 161 8.37 5.68 -17.37
N ARG A 162 8.86 4.53 -17.83
CA ARG A 162 10.02 3.84 -17.27
C ARG A 162 11.21 4.73 -16.86
N ASP A 163 11.59 4.67 -15.57
CA ASP A 163 12.80 5.31 -15.01
C ASP A 163 13.57 4.31 -14.13
N ASP A 164 14.37 3.46 -14.78
CA ASP A 164 15.16 2.42 -14.10
C ASP A 164 16.21 3.02 -13.15
N SER A 165 16.72 4.22 -13.43
CA SER A 165 17.76 4.84 -12.60
C SER A 165 17.19 5.33 -11.27
N PHE A 166 16.01 5.96 -11.31
CA PHE A 166 15.26 6.31 -10.11
C PHE A 166 14.77 5.07 -9.37
N TYR A 167 14.24 4.08 -10.09
CA TYR A 167 13.75 2.83 -9.50
C TYR A 167 14.85 2.12 -8.71
N LYS A 168 16.04 1.98 -9.30
CA LYS A 168 17.20 1.42 -8.61
C LYS A 168 17.59 2.25 -7.38
N TRP A 169 17.58 3.58 -7.51
CA TRP A 169 18.00 4.45 -6.42
C TRP A 169 17.08 4.32 -5.20
N PHE A 170 15.76 4.42 -5.35
CA PHE A 170 14.88 4.39 -4.18
C PHE A 170 14.85 3.00 -3.52
N ILE A 171 15.01 1.92 -4.30
CA ILE A 171 15.17 0.56 -3.76
C ILE A 171 16.45 0.47 -2.92
N LEU A 172 17.60 0.89 -3.46
CA LEU A 172 18.86 0.80 -2.73
C LEU A 172 18.87 1.70 -1.50
N ASN A 173 18.25 2.87 -1.60
CA ASN A 173 18.06 3.79 -0.49
C ASN A 173 17.17 3.17 0.61
N TYR A 174 16.12 2.43 0.26
CA TYR A 174 15.29 1.68 1.21
C TYR A 174 16.03 0.52 1.89
N LEU A 175 16.80 -0.25 1.12
CA LEU A 175 17.48 -1.44 1.63
C LEU A 175 18.64 -1.11 2.57
N HIS A 176 19.39 -0.04 2.28
CA HIS A 176 20.71 0.28 2.84
C HIS A 176 21.79 -0.78 2.55
N ASP A 177 21.49 -2.06 2.78
CA ASP A 177 22.27 -3.23 2.40
C ASP A 177 21.59 -4.00 1.25
N PRO A 178 22.16 -3.96 0.03
CA PRO A 178 21.60 -4.66 -1.14
C PRO A 178 21.53 -6.19 -0.98
N SER A 179 22.30 -6.79 -0.06
CA SER A 179 22.26 -8.23 0.19
C SER A 179 20.88 -8.70 0.68
N ARG A 180 20.09 -7.78 1.25
CA ARG A 180 18.75 -8.01 1.78
C ARG A 180 17.64 -7.92 0.73
N ALA A 181 17.99 -7.75 -0.55
CA ALA A 181 17.03 -7.64 -1.65
C ALA A 181 16.02 -8.80 -1.68
N LYS A 182 16.49 -10.04 -1.43
CA LYS A 182 15.62 -11.22 -1.34
C LYS A 182 14.66 -11.13 -0.17
N GLU A 183 15.15 -10.75 1.01
CA GLU A 183 14.32 -10.58 2.20
C GLU A 183 13.28 -9.49 1.98
N ALA A 184 13.62 -8.39 1.32
CA ALA A 184 12.70 -7.29 1.07
C ALA A 184 11.68 -7.56 -0.04
N THR A 185 11.79 -8.66 -0.78
CA THR A 185 10.87 -9.01 -1.86
C THR A 185 9.63 -9.74 -1.30
N PRO A 186 8.40 -9.18 -1.40
CA PRO A 186 7.23 -9.67 -0.64
C PRO A 186 6.78 -11.08 -0.98
N TYR A 187 6.79 -11.46 -2.27
CA TYR A 187 6.19 -12.72 -2.69
C TYR A 187 6.90 -13.98 -2.13
N TYR A 188 8.14 -13.88 -1.63
CA TYR A 188 8.78 -15.00 -0.93
C TYR A 188 8.14 -15.33 0.43
N ARG A 189 7.42 -14.38 1.04
CA ARG A 189 6.67 -14.59 2.29
C ARG A 189 5.32 -15.27 2.09
N VAL A 190 4.85 -15.42 0.85
CA VAL A 190 3.66 -16.22 0.55
C VAL A 190 4.03 -17.71 0.67
N GLN A 191 3.70 -18.30 1.82
CA GLN A 191 4.00 -19.69 2.19
C GLN A 191 2.76 -20.47 2.65
N GLY A 192 1.57 -19.89 2.52
CA GLY A 192 0.32 -20.44 3.02
C GLY A 192 -0.84 -19.46 2.83
N LYS A 193 -1.76 -19.42 3.80
CA LYS A 193 -2.88 -18.47 3.79
C LYS A 193 -2.40 -17.03 3.85
N THR A 194 -3.00 -16.17 3.03
CA THR A 194 -2.90 -14.71 3.08
C THR A 194 -4.30 -14.12 2.93
N GLY A 195 -4.42 -12.79 2.95
CA GLY A 195 -5.65 -12.14 2.51
C GLY A 195 -5.77 -12.10 0.99
N PRO A 196 -7.00 -11.95 0.45
CA PRO A 196 -7.23 -11.70 -0.96
C PRO A 196 -6.64 -10.34 -1.36
N MET A 197 -6.27 -10.18 -2.63
CA MET A 197 -5.59 -8.96 -3.08
C MET A 197 -6.17 -8.41 -4.39
N LEU A 198 -6.35 -7.10 -4.45
CA LEU A 198 -6.53 -6.33 -5.68
C LEU A 198 -5.22 -5.62 -6.00
N LEU A 199 -4.61 -5.97 -7.13
CA LEU A 199 -3.35 -5.42 -7.61
C LEU A 199 -3.64 -4.56 -8.85
N ALA A 200 -3.37 -3.26 -8.79
CA ALA A 200 -3.56 -2.35 -9.90
C ALA A 200 -2.26 -1.66 -10.28
N ASN A 201 -1.90 -1.67 -11.57
CA ASN A 201 -0.71 -1.01 -12.11
C ASN A 201 -0.98 -0.51 -13.53
N SER A 202 -0.37 0.59 -13.93
CA SER A 202 -0.27 0.97 -15.34
C SER A 202 0.79 0.13 -16.07
N LEU A 203 0.62 -0.07 -17.38
CA LEU A 203 1.48 -0.94 -18.20
C LEU A 203 2.82 -0.30 -18.58
N ASP A 204 2.89 1.03 -18.62
CA ASP A 204 4.07 1.80 -19.02
C ASP A 204 4.51 2.81 -17.94
N GLU A 205 4.31 2.48 -16.66
CA GLU A 205 4.82 3.30 -15.55
C GLU A 205 6.26 2.93 -15.14
N PHE A 206 6.86 3.66 -14.19
CA PHE A 206 8.22 3.39 -13.73
C PHE A 206 8.36 2.16 -12.82
N VAL A 207 7.27 1.67 -12.23
CA VAL A 207 7.23 0.41 -11.48
C VAL A 207 6.86 -0.72 -12.44
N PRO A 208 7.76 -1.67 -12.70
CA PRO A 208 7.46 -2.75 -13.64
C PRO A 208 6.32 -3.65 -13.15
N VAL A 209 5.48 -4.10 -14.08
CA VAL A 209 4.38 -5.04 -13.78
C VAL A 209 4.86 -6.48 -13.52
N SER A 210 6.16 -6.78 -13.68
CA SER A 210 6.73 -8.11 -13.41
C SER A 210 6.41 -8.58 -11.98
N GLY A 211 6.51 -7.68 -10.99
CA GLY A 211 6.14 -7.99 -9.62
C GLY A 211 4.69 -8.44 -9.46
N VAL A 212 3.75 -7.84 -10.20
CA VAL A 212 2.33 -8.20 -10.18
C VAL A 212 2.14 -9.65 -10.65
N PHE A 213 2.82 -10.04 -11.73
CA PHE A 213 2.74 -11.40 -12.26
C PHE A 213 3.38 -12.43 -11.31
N GLU A 214 4.55 -12.14 -10.76
CA GLU A 214 5.23 -13.03 -9.80
C GLU A 214 4.38 -13.24 -8.53
N LEU A 215 3.85 -12.16 -7.94
CA LEU A 215 3.00 -12.26 -6.76
C LEU A 215 1.69 -13.00 -7.05
N SER A 216 1.02 -12.69 -8.16
CA SER A 216 -0.24 -13.35 -8.53
C SER A 216 -0.06 -14.84 -8.82
N GLN A 217 1.03 -15.23 -9.48
CA GLN A 217 1.38 -16.64 -9.67
C GLN A 217 1.58 -17.32 -8.32
N ARG A 218 2.31 -16.68 -7.41
CA ARG A 218 2.57 -17.22 -6.07
C ARG A 218 1.29 -17.35 -5.24
N LEU A 219 0.40 -16.36 -5.24
CA LEU A 219 -0.91 -16.42 -4.57
C LEU A 219 -1.78 -17.55 -5.14
N SER A 220 -1.79 -17.72 -6.47
CA SER A 220 -2.55 -18.78 -7.14
C SER A 220 -2.08 -20.19 -6.74
N GLN A 221 -0.77 -20.38 -6.52
CA GLN A 221 -0.23 -21.66 -6.02
C GLN A 221 -0.81 -22.08 -4.67
N TYR A 222 -1.21 -21.11 -3.83
CA TYR A 222 -1.84 -21.34 -2.53
C TYR A 222 -3.36 -21.14 -2.55
N GLN A 223 -3.97 -21.06 -3.74
CA GLN A 223 -5.41 -20.87 -3.92
C GLN A 223 -5.95 -19.59 -3.26
N ILE A 224 -5.12 -18.54 -3.19
CA ILE A 224 -5.55 -17.23 -2.69
C ILE A 224 -6.15 -16.40 -3.84
N PRO A 225 -7.37 -15.85 -3.69
CA PRO A 225 -7.96 -14.96 -4.69
C PRO A 225 -7.10 -13.72 -4.93
N VAL A 226 -6.84 -13.44 -6.21
CA VAL A 226 -6.15 -12.22 -6.66
C VAL A 226 -6.89 -11.63 -7.85
N GLU A 227 -7.19 -10.33 -7.77
CA GLU A 227 -7.74 -9.52 -8.85
C GLU A 227 -6.63 -8.63 -9.40
N ILE A 228 -6.41 -8.63 -10.71
CA ILE A 228 -5.38 -7.83 -11.36
C ILE A 228 -6.04 -6.82 -12.30
N LEU A 229 -5.68 -5.55 -12.16
CA LEU A 229 -6.08 -4.46 -13.05
C LEU A 229 -4.84 -3.86 -13.70
N LEU A 230 -4.72 -4.05 -15.01
CA LEU A 230 -3.65 -3.45 -15.80
C LEU A 230 -4.24 -2.34 -16.65
N LEU A 231 -3.76 -1.12 -16.45
CA LEU A 231 -4.22 0.06 -17.16
C LEU A 231 -3.23 0.46 -18.26
N PRO A 232 -3.66 0.90 -19.46
CA PRO A 232 -2.75 1.49 -20.43
C PRO A 232 -2.15 2.80 -19.88
N GLY A 233 -1.04 3.23 -20.46
CA GLY A 233 -0.40 4.51 -20.14
C GLY A 233 0.59 4.43 -18.98
N THR A 234 0.93 5.60 -18.43
CA THR A 234 2.10 5.83 -17.58
C THR A 234 1.75 6.30 -16.16
N HIS A 235 0.47 6.41 -15.84
CA HIS A 235 0.00 6.91 -14.55
C HIS A 235 0.47 6.02 -13.41
N HIS A 236 0.86 6.63 -12.29
CA HIS A 236 1.37 5.91 -11.12
C HIS A 236 0.44 6.07 -9.92
N ALA A 237 0.08 4.95 -9.29
CA ALA A 237 -0.78 4.87 -8.11
C ALA A 237 -2.01 5.81 -8.18
N LYS A 238 -1.99 6.92 -7.45
CA LYS A 238 -3.11 7.87 -7.41
C LYS A 238 -3.39 8.55 -8.75
N GLY A 239 -2.46 8.53 -9.69
CA GLY A 239 -2.66 9.05 -11.04
C GLY A 239 -3.78 8.37 -11.82
N TYR A 240 -4.09 7.10 -11.51
CA TYR A 240 -5.20 6.37 -12.10
C TYR A 240 -6.33 6.06 -11.09
N LEU A 241 -6.32 6.69 -9.90
CA LEU A 241 -7.26 6.35 -8.82
C LEU A 241 -8.72 6.44 -9.27
N GLU A 242 -9.09 7.50 -9.98
CA GLU A 242 -10.47 7.69 -10.45
C GLU A 242 -10.97 6.53 -11.32
N GLU A 243 -10.10 5.95 -12.15
CA GLU A 243 -10.43 4.83 -13.05
C GLU A 243 -10.68 3.53 -12.27
N VAL A 244 -9.95 3.32 -11.17
CA VAL A 244 -10.00 2.06 -10.39
C VAL A 244 -10.91 2.12 -9.17
N LYS A 245 -11.41 3.30 -8.79
CA LYS A 245 -12.34 3.49 -7.65
C LYS A 245 -13.50 2.48 -7.65
N PRO A 246 -14.21 2.22 -8.76
CA PRO A 246 -15.29 1.23 -8.77
C PRO A 246 -14.82 -0.18 -8.38
N ASN A 247 -13.65 -0.59 -8.86
CA ASN A 247 -13.06 -1.90 -8.55
C ASN A 247 -12.66 -2.00 -7.07
N ILE A 248 -12.08 -0.94 -6.51
CA ILE A 248 -11.74 -0.87 -5.08
C ILE A 248 -12.99 -1.13 -4.24
N LEU A 249 -14.12 -0.47 -4.55
CA LEU A 249 -15.36 -0.66 -3.80
C LEU A 249 -15.95 -2.06 -3.93
N LEU A 250 -15.91 -2.64 -5.12
CA LEU A 250 -16.38 -4.00 -5.36
C LEU A 250 -15.53 -5.02 -4.60
N PHE A 251 -14.21 -4.86 -4.63
CA PHE A 251 -13.28 -5.71 -3.90
C PHE A 251 -13.51 -5.61 -2.37
N LEU A 252 -13.58 -4.40 -1.83
CA LEU A 252 -13.83 -4.18 -0.40
C LEU A 252 -15.18 -4.76 0.03
N LYS A 253 -16.25 -4.54 -0.74
CA LYS A 253 -17.58 -5.12 -0.46
C LYS A 253 -17.56 -6.65 -0.46
N ARG A 254 -16.73 -7.26 -1.32
CA ARG A 254 -16.62 -8.72 -1.44
C ARG A 254 -15.88 -9.34 -0.26
N TYR A 255 -14.79 -8.74 0.18
CA TYR A 255 -13.84 -9.36 1.10
C TYR A 255 -13.79 -8.74 2.50
N LEU A 256 -14.30 -7.53 2.68
CA LEU A 256 -14.42 -6.89 3.98
C LEU A 256 -15.84 -7.07 4.52
N LYS A 257 -16.10 -8.23 5.09
CA LYS A 257 -17.39 -8.59 5.69
C LYS A 257 -17.30 -8.58 7.21
N LEU A 258 -18.34 -8.04 7.86
CA LEU A 258 -18.56 -8.24 9.29
C LEU A 258 -18.87 -9.73 9.50
N GLY A 259 -18.30 -10.33 10.56
CA GLY A 259 -18.49 -11.74 10.86
C GLY A 259 -19.96 -12.06 11.18
N SER A 260 -20.72 -12.41 10.15
CA SER A 260 -22.04 -13.06 10.22
C SER A 260 -22.39 -13.87 8.96
N ASP A 261 -21.47 -14.03 8.01
CA ASP A 261 -21.70 -14.76 6.75
C ASP A 261 -20.99 -16.13 6.71
N GLU A 262 -20.48 -16.64 7.83
CA GLU A 262 -19.89 -17.99 7.90
C GLU A 262 -20.93 -19.13 7.94
N ASP A 263 -22.24 -18.84 7.88
CA ASP A 263 -23.30 -19.84 7.91
C ASP A 263 -23.84 -20.26 6.52
N ASP A 264 -23.23 -19.86 5.41
CA ASP A 264 -23.62 -20.38 4.08
C ASP A 264 -22.43 -20.43 3.10
N LYS A 265 -21.62 -21.50 3.20
CA LYS A 265 -21.19 -22.39 2.09
C LYS A 265 -19.95 -23.22 2.41
#